data_AF-A0A254RJH1-F1
#
_entry.id   AF-A0A254RJH1-F1
#
_cell.length_a   1.000
_cell.length_b   1.000
_cell.length_c   1.000
_cell.angle_alpha   90.00
_cell.angle_beta   90.00
_cell.angle_gamma   90.00
#
_symmetry.space_group_name_H-M   'P 1'
#
loop_
_entity.id
_entity.type
_entity.pdbx_description
1 polymer ?
#
loop_
_entity_poly.entity_id
_entity_poly.type
_entity_poly.pdbx_seq_one_letter_code
_entity_poly.pdbx_strand_id
1 'polypeptide(L)'
;MLLAFLFAQVPYQMLVTAAAKSGWEHRSEQRAELRFNPFFGVDVSKKRILGQFFTEGTSWIKKQVAEFIEQSKMSTAYDPFAGSGCLLRAAETNFSFIKKTIGLDIDESLGWPINDSLTGIPKKKDAIIITNPPYISNYSAARKKISASLQKYFDSTDYDDVYLLAIDQMLLAQKHVVAIVPETFINSNYQQKQKLHSITILEENPFLDTDVPVVVLCFDSVIKDLDKVKVYKNDTFVNTLGTIEKLRLNPQNNVDLKFNVISGWLAVRCVDSTNPDNMLKYDFKNNIDYDWDKGIKVSSRLLTLIDIDIPANKRAEFINACNEILSDIREKTADVILSPFKGNMKNGVRRRRLDFKTCRAIIEIAYEKVINKGEKNGKGTTQLSLF
;
A
#
# COMPACT_ATOMS: atom_id res chain seq x y z
N MET A 1 -47.26 -58.12 25.54
CA MET A 1 -47.92 -56.80 25.71
C MET A 1 -46.87 -55.75 25.35
N LEU A 2 -46.75 -55.28 24.09
CA LEU A 2 -47.55 -54.21 23.46
C LEU A 2 -47.63 -52.97 24.39
N LEU A 3 -47.14 -51.78 24.05
CA LEU A 3 -47.25 -51.03 22.79
C LEU A 3 -46.05 -50.10 22.51
N ALA A 4 -45.80 -49.92 21.21
CA ALA A 4 -45.05 -48.85 20.58
C ALA A 4 -45.99 -47.69 20.14
N PHE A 5 -45.46 -46.47 20.02
CA PHE A 5 -45.94 -45.32 19.23
C PHE A 5 -44.70 -44.41 19.03
N LEU A 6 -43.99 -44.29 17.90
CA LEU A 6 -44.33 -43.92 16.51
C LEU A 6 -45.00 -42.55 16.39
N PHE A 7 -44.28 -41.60 15.81
CA PHE A 7 -44.68 -40.51 14.87
C PHE A 7 -43.50 -39.52 14.80
N ALA A 8 -43.05 -38.93 13.70
CA ALA A 8 -43.10 -39.18 12.26
C ALA A 8 -42.21 -38.09 11.61
N GLN A 9 -41.48 -38.44 10.56
CA GLN A 9 -40.85 -37.48 9.64
C GLN A 9 -41.91 -36.83 8.74
N VAL A 10 -41.86 -35.51 8.53
CA VAL A 10 -42.23 -34.82 7.27
C VAL A 10 -41.52 -33.43 7.23
N PRO A 11 -41.40 -32.72 6.09
CA PRO A 11 -40.11 -32.51 5.42
C PRO A 11 -39.68 -31.04 5.30
N TYR A 12 -38.40 -30.86 4.99
CA TYR A 12 -37.71 -29.60 4.75
C TYR A 12 -38.10 -28.98 3.40
N GLN A 13 -39.33 -28.46 3.26
CA GLN A 13 -39.71 -27.60 2.13
C GLN A 13 -41.05 -26.91 2.40
N MET A 14 -41.01 -25.79 3.14
CA MET A 14 -41.90 -24.63 3.03
C MET A 14 -41.60 -23.65 4.16
N LEU A 15 -40.64 -22.75 3.93
CA LEU A 15 -40.55 -21.44 4.59
C LEU A 15 -39.60 -20.54 3.77
N VAL A 16 -39.86 -20.48 2.46
CA VAL A 16 -39.39 -19.38 1.61
C VAL A 16 -40.54 -18.40 1.50
N THR A 17 -40.66 -17.51 2.48
CA THR A 17 -41.03 -16.09 2.28
C THR A 17 -41.00 -15.36 3.63
N ALA A 18 -40.41 -14.16 3.60
CA ALA A 18 -40.38 -13.17 4.68
C ALA A 18 -39.39 -13.40 5.84
N ALA A 19 -38.12 -13.02 5.63
CA ALA A 19 -37.36 -12.17 6.57
C ALA A 19 -35.99 -11.78 6.00
N ALA A 20 -36.00 -10.97 4.94
CA ALA A 20 -34.85 -10.13 4.60
C ALA A 20 -34.73 -9.02 5.66
N LYS A 21 -34.12 -9.29 6.82
CA LYS A 21 -33.74 -8.29 7.85
C LYS A 21 -32.96 -8.90 9.03
N SER A 22 -31.72 -9.34 8.81
CA SER A 22 -30.67 -9.40 9.87
C SER A 22 -29.29 -9.81 9.31
N GLY A 23 -28.71 -8.98 8.44
CA GLY A 23 -27.36 -9.17 7.89
C GLY A 23 -26.20 -8.97 8.90
N TRP A 24 -26.45 -9.14 10.20
CA TRP A 24 -25.47 -9.01 11.28
C TRP A 24 -25.16 -10.35 11.95
N GLU A 25 -26.16 -11.20 12.18
CA GLU A 25 -25.96 -12.50 12.87
C GLU A 25 -25.28 -13.55 11.97
N HIS A 26 -25.58 -13.54 10.67
CA HIS A 26 -24.89 -14.43 9.72
C HIS A 26 -23.40 -14.08 9.53
N ARG A 27 -22.99 -12.84 9.82
CA ARG A 27 -21.57 -12.43 9.80
C ARG A 27 -20.81 -12.84 11.05
N SER A 28 -21.48 -13.04 12.19
CA SER A 28 -20.84 -13.57 13.40
C SER A 28 -20.60 -15.07 13.35
N GLU A 29 -21.51 -15.84 12.74
CA GLU A 29 -21.34 -17.30 12.60
C GLU A 29 -20.27 -17.66 11.57
N GLN A 30 -20.24 -17.00 10.40
CA GLN A 30 -19.13 -17.16 9.44
C GLN A 30 -17.76 -16.75 10.02
N ARG A 31 -17.72 -15.78 10.94
CA ARG A 31 -16.48 -15.39 11.65
C ARG A 31 -16.06 -16.38 12.73
N ALA A 32 -16.97 -17.20 13.24
CA ALA A 32 -16.66 -18.25 14.20
C ALA A 32 -16.09 -19.49 13.49
N GLU A 33 -16.62 -19.86 12.33
CA GLU A 33 -16.11 -20.96 11.50
C GLU A 33 -14.74 -20.64 10.87
N LEU A 34 -14.44 -19.38 10.56
CA LEU A 34 -13.11 -18.93 10.12
C LEU A 34 -12.00 -19.02 11.19
N ARG A 35 -12.31 -19.43 12.43
CA ARG A 35 -11.30 -19.64 13.48
C ARG A 35 -10.55 -20.97 13.35
N PHE A 36 -11.03 -21.88 12.52
CA PHE A 36 -10.35 -23.13 12.20
C PHE A 36 -10.41 -23.37 10.69
N ASN A 37 -9.33 -23.06 9.99
CA ASN A 37 -9.13 -23.61 8.64
C ASN A 37 -8.63 -25.06 8.82
N PRO A 38 -9.39 -26.10 8.42
CA PRO A 38 -9.00 -27.48 8.67
C PRO A 38 -7.75 -27.92 7.91
N PHE A 39 -7.25 -27.09 6.98
CA PHE A 39 -6.11 -27.47 6.16
C PHE A 39 -4.75 -27.32 6.81
N PHE A 40 -4.58 -26.46 7.82
CA PHE A 40 -3.34 -26.35 8.57
C PHE A 40 -3.65 -25.77 9.95
N GLY A 41 -3.26 -26.47 11.02
CA GLY A 41 -3.49 -26.09 12.42
C GLY A 41 -2.72 -24.84 12.88
N VAL A 42 -2.79 -23.74 12.13
CA VAL A 42 -2.12 -22.48 12.44
C VAL A 42 -3.13 -21.48 12.99
N ASP A 43 -2.92 -21.08 14.25
CA ASP A 43 -3.73 -20.09 14.96
C ASP A 43 -3.71 -18.73 14.25
N VAL A 44 -4.88 -18.29 13.77
CA VAL A 44 -5.10 -17.00 13.10
C VAL A 44 -4.71 -15.81 13.98
N SER A 45 -4.74 -15.97 15.31
CA SER A 45 -4.30 -14.96 16.26
C SER A 45 -2.77 -14.75 16.22
N LYS A 46 -1.99 -15.83 16.11
CA LYS A 46 -0.53 -15.79 15.97
C LYS A 46 -0.10 -15.19 14.63
N LYS A 47 -0.77 -15.52 13.52
CA LYS A 47 -0.51 -14.92 12.19
C LYS A 47 -0.58 -13.39 12.21
N ARG A 48 -1.65 -12.85 12.82
CA ARG A 48 -1.84 -11.40 12.96
C ARG A 48 -0.82 -10.75 13.89
N ILE A 49 -0.31 -11.47 14.88
CA ILE A 49 0.76 -11.01 15.77
C ILE A 49 2.09 -10.92 15.00
N LEU A 50 2.38 -11.90 14.14
CA LEU A 50 3.62 -11.97 13.35
C LEU A 50 3.59 -11.18 12.04
N GLY A 51 2.46 -10.57 11.69
CA GLY A 51 2.34 -9.76 10.46
C GLY A 51 2.51 -10.57 9.18
N GLN A 52 2.24 -11.87 9.23
CA GLN A 52 2.31 -12.80 8.10
C GLN A 52 1.01 -12.72 7.28
N PHE A 53 1.15 -12.61 5.96
CA PHE A 53 0.05 -12.72 4.99
C PHE A 53 0.40 -13.84 4.00
N PHE A 54 -0.51 -14.79 3.79
CA PHE A 54 -0.24 -15.88 2.85
C PHE A 54 -0.54 -15.42 1.44
N THR A 55 0.48 -15.41 0.58
CA THR A 55 0.31 -15.19 -0.85
C THR A 55 -0.34 -16.41 -1.47
N GLU A 56 -1.45 -16.20 -2.19
CA GLU A 56 -2.11 -17.26 -2.95
C GLU A 56 -2.05 -16.98 -4.45
N GLY A 57 -1.97 -18.06 -5.23
CA GLY A 57 -1.92 -18.01 -6.69
C GLY A 57 -0.64 -17.38 -7.26
N THR A 58 -0.76 -16.88 -8.48
CA THR A 58 0.35 -16.40 -9.32
C THR A 58 0.13 -14.95 -9.78
N SER A 59 -0.82 -14.22 -9.20
CA SER A 59 -1.16 -12.85 -9.61
C SER A 59 0.01 -11.87 -9.46
N TRP A 60 0.99 -12.18 -8.60
CA TRP A 60 2.23 -11.44 -8.43
C TRP A 60 3.27 -11.70 -9.55
N ILE A 61 3.15 -12.81 -10.29
CA ILE A 61 4.02 -13.17 -11.43
C ILE A 61 3.53 -12.43 -12.68
N LYS A 62 3.64 -11.09 -12.65
CA LYS A 62 3.42 -10.25 -13.84
C LYS A 62 4.53 -10.44 -14.86
N LYS A 63 4.29 -10.05 -16.11
CA LYS A 63 5.22 -10.30 -17.22
C LYS A 63 6.66 -9.89 -16.91
N GLN A 64 6.86 -8.66 -16.46
CA GLN A 64 8.18 -8.10 -16.10
C GLN A 64 8.84 -8.78 -14.89
N VAL A 65 8.04 -9.37 -13.99
CA VAL A 65 8.55 -10.13 -12.84
C VAL A 65 9.04 -11.50 -13.32
N ALA A 66 8.27 -12.18 -14.17
CA ALA A 66 8.68 -13.43 -14.80
C ALA A 66 9.97 -13.26 -15.61
N GLU A 67 10.03 -12.24 -16.47
CA GLU A 67 11.23 -11.89 -17.25
C GLU A 67 12.45 -11.64 -16.34
N PHE A 68 12.26 -10.95 -15.22
CA PHE A 68 13.33 -10.72 -14.25
C PHE A 68 13.85 -12.02 -13.62
N ILE A 69 12.95 -12.92 -13.21
CA ILE A 69 13.32 -14.22 -12.62
C ILE A 69 14.06 -15.08 -13.65
N GLU A 70 13.58 -15.13 -14.90
CA GLU A 70 14.24 -15.83 -16.01
C GLU A 70 15.65 -15.29 -16.30
N GLN A 71 15.80 -13.96 -16.36
CA GLN A 71 17.08 -13.31 -16.61
C GLN A 71 18.09 -13.49 -15.47
N SER A 72 17.63 -13.77 -14.25
CA SER A 72 18.50 -14.07 -13.12
C SER A 72 19.33 -15.33 -13.35
N LYS A 73 18.83 -16.28 -14.16
CA LYS A 73 19.42 -17.60 -14.44
C LYS A 73 19.72 -18.43 -13.20
N MET A 74 19.08 -18.12 -12.07
CA MET A 74 19.25 -18.86 -10.82
C MET A 74 18.39 -20.12 -10.84
N SER A 75 18.97 -21.27 -10.51
CA SER A 75 18.21 -22.54 -10.49
C SER A 75 17.54 -22.85 -9.14
N THR A 76 17.85 -22.08 -8.10
CA THR A 76 17.27 -22.23 -6.77
C THR A 76 16.35 -21.06 -6.41
N ALA A 77 15.09 -21.34 -6.06
CA ALA A 77 14.22 -20.38 -5.40
C ALA A 77 14.42 -20.45 -3.88
N TYR A 78 14.65 -19.31 -3.24
CA TYR A 78 14.96 -19.21 -1.82
C TYR A 78 13.98 -18.27 -1.12
N ASP A 79 13.30 -18.74 -0.08
CA ASP A 79 12.37 -17.92 0.70
C ASP A 79 12.82 -17.88 2.18
N PRO A 80 13.38 -16.76 2.66
CA PRO A 80 13.81 -16.61 4.05
C PRO A 80 12.64 -16.39 5.04
N PHE A 81 11.42 -16.22 4.55
CA PHE A 81 10.19 -16.05 5.33
C PHE A 81 9.10 -16.98 4.77
N ALA A 82 9.44 -18.27 4.65
CA ALA A 82 8.78 -19.19 3.76
C ALA A 82 7.30 -19.44 4.09
N GLY A 83 6.87 -19.28 5.35
CA GLY A 83 5.50 -19.53 5.75
C GLY A 83 5.08 -20.94 5.32
N SER A 84 3.98 -21.04 4.59
CA SER A 84 3.45 -22.30 4.06
C SER A 84 4.13 -22.75 2.76
N GLY A 85 5.14 -22.02 2.26
CA GLY A 85 5.87 -22.34 1.03
C GLY A 85 5.13 -22.03 -0.28
N CYS A 86 4.07 -21.21 -0.25
CA CYS A 86 3.26 -20.91 -1.45
C CYS A 86 4.09 -20.29 -2.58
N LEU A 87 4.98 -19.34 -2.26
CA LEU A 87 5.81 -18.68 -3.26
C LEU A 87 6.84 -19.62 -3.88
N LEU A 88 7.43 -20.50 -3.07
CA LEU A 88 8.36 -21.53 -3.55
C LEU A 88 7.68 -22.50 -4.51
N ARG A 89 6.48 -22.99 -4.17
CA ARG A 89 5.68 -23.85 -5.08
C ARG A 89 5.29 -23.12 -6.36
N ALA A 90 4.88 -21.86 -6.26
CA ALA A 90 4.58 -21.05 -7.43
C ALA A 90 5.81 -20.88 -8.34
N ALA A 91 6.99 -20.62 -7.76
CA ALA A 91 8.22 -20.52 -8.53
C ALA A 91 8.58 -21.83 -9.24
N GLU A 92 8.55 -22.96 -8.52
CA GLU A 92 8.82 -24.29 -9.08
C GLU A 92 7.85 -24.67 -10.21
N THR A 93 6.57 -24.30 -10.07
CA THR A 93 5.53 -24.66 -11.05
C THR A 93 5.60 -23.80 -12.31
N ASN A 94 5.91 -22.51 -12.18
CA ASN A 94 5.88 -21.56 -13.31
C ASN A 94 7.22 -21.43 -14.03
N PHE A 95 8.34 -21.82 -13.41
CA PHE A 95 9.68 -21.66 -13.97
C PHE A 95 10.40 -23.01 -14.02
N SER A 96 10.36 -23.67 -15.18
CA SER A 96 10.93 -25.02 -15.36
C SER A 96 12.44 -25.13 -15.12
N PHE A 97 13.18 -24.01 -15.13
CA PHE A 97 14.61 -23.97 -14.79
C PHE A 97 14.89 -23.90 -13.29
N ILE A 98 13.89 -23.60 -12.46
CA ILE A 98 13.99 -23.74 -11.01
C ILE A 98 13.98 -25.24 -10.68
N LYS A 99 15.11 -25.74 -10.18
CA LYS A 99 15.33 -27.16 -9.85
C LYS A 99 15.29 -27.43 -8.36
N LYS A 100 15.36 -26.38 -7.54
CA LYS A 100 15.44 -26.50 -6.09
C LYS A 100 14.69 -25.36 -5.42
N THR A 101 13.99 -25.70 -4.34
CA THR A 101 13.40 -24.73 -3.42
C THR A 101 14.08 -24.84 -2.05
N ILE A 102 14.29 -23.71 -1.40
CA ILE A 102 14.82 -23.64 -0.03
C ILE A 102 13.95 -22.65 0.72
N GLY A 103 13.41 -23.05 1.87
CA GLY A 103 12.69 -22.16 2.78
C GLY A 103 13.39 -22.06 4.13
N LEU A 104 13.20 -20.94 4.81
CA LEU A 104 13.48 -20.75 6.23
C LEU A 104 12.27 -20.09 6.87
N ASP A 105 12.04 -20.36 8.15
CA ASP A 105 11.06 -19.61 8.94
C ASP A 105 11.50 -19.52 10.40
N ILE A 106 10.97 -18.55 11.13
CA ILE A 106 11.18 -18.45 12.58
C ILE A 106 10.20 -19.37 13.34
N ASP A 107 9.07 -19.72 12.72
CA ASP A 107 8.08 -20.65 13.28
C ASP A 107 8.48 -22.10 13.00
N GLU A 108 8.94 -22.77 14.06
CA GLU A 108 9.34 -24.19 14.05
C GLU A 108 8.23 -25.15 13.59
N SER A 109 6.96 -24.75 13.70
CA SER A 109 5.82 -25.60 13.33
C SER A 109 5.64 -25.77 11.82
N LEU A 110 6.31 -24.96 11.00
CA LEU A 110 6.17 -24.96 9.55
C LEU A 110 7.10 -25.96 8.84
N GLY A 111 7.98 -26.66 9.57
CA GLY A 111 8.85 -27.70 9.02
C GLY A 111 10.04 -27.17 8.21
N TRP A 112 10.25 -25.86 8.17
CA TRP A 112 11.45 -25.24 7.61
C TRP A 112 12.60 -25.24 8.62
N PRO A 113 13.87 -25.23 8.18
CA PRO A 113 14.98 -24.92 9.07
C PRO A 113 14.76 -23.56 9.75
N ILE A 114 14.91 -23.56 11.07
CA ILE A 114 14.62 -22.39 11.91
C ILE A 114 15.68 -21.31 11.66
N ASN A 115 15.24 -20.09 11.35
CA ASN A 115 16.11 -18.92 11.20
C ASN A 115 15.39 -17.60 11.51
N ASP A 116 16.02 -16.74 12.31
CA ASP A 116 15.58 -15.35 12.48
C ASP A 116 16.13 -14.49 11.32
N SER A 117 15.43 -14.53 10.19
CA SER A 117 15.83 -13.86 8.94
C SER A 117 15.88 -12.33 9.01
N LEU A 118 15.36 -11.71 10.07
CA LEU A 118 15.54 -10.27 10.32
C LEU A 118 16.93 -9.95 10.92
N THR A 119 17.59 -10.94 11.50
CA THR A 119 18.96 -10.80 12.04
C THR A 119 20.05 -11.25 11.06
N GLY A 120 19.70 -12.15 10.14
CA GLY A 120 20.62 -12.61 9.10
C GLY A 120 20.01 -13.70 8.23
N ILE A 121 20.35 -13.67 6.94
CA ILE A 121 19.90 -14.67 5.97
C ILE A 121 21.14 -15.41 5.44
N PRO A 122 21.22 -16.75 5.62
CA PRO A 122 22.33 -17.54 5.08
C PRO A 122 22.42 -17.45 3.55
N LYS A 123 23.58 -17.04 3.04
CA LYS A 123 23.86 -17.03 1.60
C LYS A 123 23.79 -18.43 1.00
N LYS A 124 23.15 -18.53 -0.16
CA LYS A 124 23.04 -19.76 -0.98
C LYS A 124 23.64 -19.53 -2.35
N LYS A 125 24.38 -20.49 -2.87
CA LYS A 125 24.89 -20.43 -4.24
C LYS A 125 23.73 -20.65 -5.21
N ASP A 126 23.76 -19.93 -6.35
CA ASP A 126 22.81 -20.12 -7.45
C ASP A 126 21.34 -19.96 -7.04
N ALA A 127 21.06 -18.95 -6.23
CA ALA A 127 19.74 -18.71 -5.66
C ALA A 127 19.23 -17.29 -5.93
N ILE A 128 17.94 -17.20 -6.22
CA ILE A 128 17.14 -15.96 -6.20
C ILE A 128 16.25 -16.00 -4.96
N ILE A 129 16.18 -14.88 -4.22
CA ILE A 129 15.17 -14.77 -3.16
C ILE A 129 13.82 -14.46 -3.78
N ILE A 130 12.78 -15.21 -3.42
CA ILE A 130 11.38 -14.96 -3.80
C ILE A 130 10.56 -15.09 -2.51
N THR A 131 10.02 -13.98 -2.01
CA THR A 131 9.45 -13.96 -0.64
C THR A 131 8.35 -12.91 -0.44
N ASN A 132 7.63 -13.08 0.68
CA ASN A 132 6.71 -12.12 1.25
C ASN A 132 7.12 -11.87 2.73
N PRO A 133 7.99 -10.89 3.03
CA PRO A 133 8.47 -10.64 4.39
C PRO A 133 7.33 -10.16 5.32
N PRO A 134 7.50 -10.22 6.64
CA PRO A 134 6.47 -9.77 7.58
C PRO A 134 6.21 -8.26 7.51
N TYR A 135 4.94 -7.83 7.58
CA TYR A 135 4.57 -6.40 7.56
C TYR A 135 4.20 -5.92 8.96
N ILE A 136 5.14 -5.30 9.66
CA ILE A 136 4.88 -4.75 10.99
C ILE A 136 5.61 -3.43 11.15
N SER A 137 4.84 -2.34 11.17
CA SER A 137 5.35 -1.04 11.58
C SER A 137 5.45 -0.90 13.10
N ASN A 138 6.37 -0.03 13.55
CA ASN A 138 6.55 0.29 14.96
C ASN A 138 5.24 0.79 15.61
N TYR A 139 4.47 1.59 14.88
CA TYR A 139 3.12 2.03 15.28
C TYR A 139 2.10 0.88 15.38
N SER A 140 2.17 -0.10 14.47
CA SER A 140 1.33 -1.30 14.55
C SER A 140 1.71 -2.16 15.76
N ALA A 141 3.01 -2.31 16.01
CA ALA A 141 3.55 -3.03 17.16
C ALA A 141 3.09 -2.42 18.49
N ALA A 142 3.15 -1.09 18.62
CA ALA A 142 2.69 -0.38 19.81
C ALA A 142 1.19 -0.59 20.06
N ARG A 143 0.37 -0.45 19.00
CA ARG A 143 -1.08 -0.69 19.10
C ARG A 143 -1.42 -2.13 19.45
N LYS A 144 -0.63 -3.10 18.98
CA LYS A 144 -0.79 -4.53 19.28
C LYS A 144 -0.12 -4.95 20.59
N LYS A 145 0.56 -4.04 21.30
CA LYS A 145 1.33 -4.29 22.52
C LYS A 145 2.43 -5.35 22.34
N ILE A 146 3.03 -5.42 21.16
CA ILE A 146 4.14 -6.32 20.81
C ILE A 146 5.46 -5.58 20.55
N SER A 147 5.53 -4.29 20.90
CA SER A 147 6.75 -3.49 20.73
C SER A 147 7.95 -4.14 21.41
N ALA A 148 7.79 -4.65 22.64
CA ALA A 148 8.88 -5.27 23.38
C ALA A 148 9.53 -6.45 22.63
N SER A 149 8.75 -7.28 21.92
CA SER A 149 9.28 -8.42 21.16
C SER A 149 9.95 -8.01 19.84
N LEU A 150 9.65 -6.82 19.32
CA LEU A 150 10.20 -6.30 18.06
C LEU A 150 11.26 -5.21 18.27
N GLN A 151 11.41 -4.73 19.51
CA GLN A 151 12.30 -3.62 19.87
C GLN A 151 13.72 -3.87 19.37
N LYS A 152 14.24 -5.09 19.54
CA LYS A 152 15.57 -5.48 19.06
C LYS A 152 15.79 -5.26 17.54
N TYR A 153 14.73 -5.31 16.74
CA TYR A 153 14.81 -5.08 15.29
C TYR A 153 14.71 -3.59 14.95
N PHE A 154 13.87 -2.84 15.66
CA PHE A 154 13.75 -1.40 15.42
C PHE A 154 14.94 -0.62 15.99
N ASP A 155 15.60 -1.14 17.02
CA ASP A 155 16.84 -0.57 17.56
C ASP A 155 18.05 -0.78 16.62
N SER A 156 17.95 -1.72 15.68
CA SER A 156 19.04 -2.02 14.74
C SER A 156 18.93 -1.29 13.40
N THR A 157 17.90 -0.46 13.21
CA THR A 157 17.63 0.19 11.92
C THR A 157 16.88 1.51 12.07
N ASP A 158 17.09 2.45 11.14
CA ASP A 158 16.35 3.72 11.07
C ASP A 158 14.97 3.59 10.37
N TYR A 159 14.47 2.37 10.21
CA TYR A 159 13.23 2.10 9.50
C TYR A 159 12.06 1.91 10.45
N ASP A 160 10.91 2.44 10.08
CA ASP A 160 9.68 2.32 10.87
C ASP A 160 8.91 1.02 10.64
N ASP A 161 9.37 0.16 9.72
CA ASP A 161 8.71 -1.10 9.36
C ASP A 161 9.73 -2.23 9.12
N VAL A 162 9.47 -3.40 9.70
CA VAL A 162 10.41 -4.54 9.68
C VAL A 162 10.64 -5.12 8.29
N TYR A 163 9.71 -4.95 7.34
CA TYR A 163 9.95 -5.43 5.98
C TYR A 163 11.09 -4.66 5.29
N LEU A 164 11.34 -3.41 5.68
CA LEU A 164 12.45 -2.61 5.14
C LEU A 164 13.80 -3.18 5.61
N LEU A 165 13.88 -3.56 6.89
CA LEU A 165 15.03 -4.30 7.44
C LEU A 165 15.19 -5.67 6.75
N ALA A 166 14.09 -6.38 6.51
CA ALA A 166 14.12 -7.64 5.78
C ALA A 166 14.74 -7.48 4.39
N ILE A 167 14.42 -6.41 3.65
CA ILE A 167 15.04 -6.14 2.34
C ILE A 167 16.55 -5.97 2.48
N ASP A 168 17.04 -5.27 3.49
CA ASP A 168 18.48 -5.14 3.71
C ASP A 168 19.15 -6.51 3.94
N GLN A 169 18.55 -7.37 4.77
CA GLN A 169 19.06 -8.74 4.98
C GLN A 169 19.06 -9.57 3.68
N MET A 170 18.02 -9.41 2.85
CA MET A 170 17.94 -10.12 1.56
C MET A 170 19.02 -9.66 0.59
N LEU A 171 19.28 -8.35 0.50
CA LEU A 171 20.32 -7.78 -0.37
C LEU A 171 21.74 -8.06 0.12
N LEU A 172 21.94 -8.33 1.41
CA LEU A 172 23.20 -8.85 1.94
C LEU A 172 23.42 -10.32 1.55
N ALA A 173 22.36 -11.12 1.56
CA ALA A 173 22.45 -12.56 1.30
C ALA A 173 22.54 -12.88 -0.20
N GLN A 174 21.74 -12.24 -1.05
CA GLN A 174 21.61 -12.57 -2.47
C GLN A 174 21.63 -11.37 -3.39
N LYS A 175 22.09 -11.62 -4.63
CA LYS A 175 22.11 -10.59 -5.69
C LYS A 175 20.71 -10.31 -6.22
N HIS A 176 19.93 -11.36 -6.49
CA HIS A 176 18.60 -11.25 -7.07
C HIS A 176 17.55 -11.48 -5.99
N VAL A 177 16.62 -10.53 -5.84
CA VAL A 177 15.54 -10.58 -4.85
C VAL A 177 14.24 -10.16 -5.50
N VAL A 178 13.20 -10.97 -5.32
CA VAL A 178 11.80 -10.66 -5.62
C VAL A 178 11.04 -10.65 -4.30
N ALA A 179 10.51 -9.50 -3.91
CA ALA A 179 9.81 -9.34 -2.63
C ALA A 179 8.43 -8.70 -2.83
N ILE A 180 7.39 -9.32 -2.28
CA ILE A 180 6.05 -8.74 -2.19
C ILE A 180 5.99 -7.93 -0.90
N VAL A 181 5.84 -6.62 -0.99
CA VAL A 181 5.85 -5.72 0.17
C VAL A 181 4.74 -4.67 0.07
N PRO A 182 4.40 -3.94 1.16
CA PRO A 182 3.42 -2.87 1.09
C PRO A 182 3.76 -1.82 0.03
N GLU A 183 2.76 -1.36 -0.72
CA GLU A 183 2.91 -0.32 -1.76
C GLU A 183 3.41 1.01 -1.16
N THR A 184 3.27 1.21 0.15
CA THR A 184 3.88 2.34 0.87
C THR A 184 5.40 2.39 0.75
N PHE A 185 6.08 1.30 0.34
CA PHE A 185 7.50 1.29 0.01
C PHE A 185 7.90 2.40 -0.97
N ILE A 186 7.06 2.71 -1.96
CA ILE A 186 7.37 3.73 -2.97
C ILE A 186 7.67 5.07 -2.29
N ASN A 187 6.88 5.42 -1.26
CA ASN A 187 7.00 6.66 -0.50
C ASN A 187 7.80 6.50 0.81
N SER A 188 8.44 5.34 1.06
CA SER A 188 9.23 5.11 2.27
C SER A 188 10.61 5.77 2.18
N ASN A 189 11.28 5.86 3.33
CA ASN A 189 12.66 6.29 3.49
C ASN A 189 13.69 5.17 3.20
N TYR A 190 13.34 4.14 2.43
CA TYR A 190 14.25 3.05 2.13
C TYR A 190 15.52 3.53 1.41
N GLN A 191 16.69 3.19 1.94
CA GLN A 191 17.97 3.80 1.54
C GLN A 191 18.60 3.17 0.29
N GLN A 192 18.16 1.97 -0.12
CA GLN A 192 18.79 1.22 -1.22
C GLN A 192 17.92 1.12 -2.48
N LYS A 193 17.05 2.11 -2.75
CA LYS A 193 16.18 2.13 -3.95
C LYS A 193 16.97 2.08 -5.27
N GLN A 194 18.21 2.56 -5.30
CA GLN A 194 19.15 2.49 -6.42
C GLN A 194 19.55 1.06 -6.83
N LYS A 195 19.27 0.05 -6.00
CA LYS A 195 19.53 -1.37 -6.30
C LYS A 195 18.34 -2.08 -6.97
N LEU A 196 17.20 -1.39 -7.12
CA LEU A 196 16.03 -1.93 -7.78
C LEU A 196 16.29 -2.11 -9.28
N HIS A 197 15.74 -3.18 -9.84
CA HIS A 197 15.47 -3.31 -11.26
C HIS A 197 14.10 -2.70 -11.60
N SER A 198 13.07 -3.08 -10.83
CA SER A 198 11.70 -2.64 -11.08
C SER A 198 10.79 -2.72 -9.86
N ILE A 199 9.71 -1.94 -9.90
CA ILE A 199 8.58 -1.96 -8.97
C ILE A 199 7.32 -2.29 -9.78
N THR A 200 6.53 -3.26 -9.32
CA THR A 200 5.23 -3.59 -9.91
C THR A 200 4.12 -3.38 -8.90
N ILE A 201 3.24 -2.41 -9.14
CA ILE A 201 2.04 -2.18 -8.32
C ILE A 201 0.98 -3.21 -8.70
N LEU A 202 0.45 -3.92 -7.70
CA LEU A 202 -0.64 -4.87 -7.88
C LEU A 202 -1.98 -4.23 -7.49
N GLU A 203 -2.86 -4.05 -8.48
CA GLU A 203 -4.23 -3.57 -8.22
C GLU A 203 -5.16 -4.70 -7.78
N GLU A 204 -4.94 -5.90 -8.32
CA GLU A 204 -5.46 -7.16 -7.78
C GLU A 204 -4.62 -7.59 -6.58
N ASN A 205 -5.27 -7.88 -5.46
CA ASN A 205 -4.57 -8.24 -4.24
C ASN A 205 -4.23 -9.74 -4.25
N PRO A 206 -2.96 -10.14 -4.07
CA PRO A 206 -2.56 -11.55 -4.03
C PRO A 206 -2.92 -12.27 -2.71
N PHE A 207 -3.59 -11.59 -1.78
CA PHE A 207 -3.99 -12.12 -0.48
C PHE A 207 -5.50 -12.25 -0.35
N LEU A 208 -5.97 -13.30 0.32
CA LEU A 208 -7.40 -13.49 0.65
C LEU A 208 -7.85 -12.76 1.92
N ASP A 209 -6.92 -12.51 2.85
CA ASP A 209 -7.22 -12.14 4.24
C ASP A 209 -6.89 -10.67 4.57
N THR A 210 -6.45 -9.88 3.59
CA THR A 210 -6.08 -8.49 3.79
C THR A 210 -6.32 -7.65 2.55
N ASP A 211 -6.69 -6.38 2.73
CA ASP A 211 -6.80 -5.38 1.66
C ASP A 211 -5.55 -4.50 1.56
N VAL A 212 -4.42 -4.93 2.16
CA VAL A 212 -3.19 -4.15 2.16
C VAL A 212 -2.67 -4.00 0.72
N PRO A 213 -2.57 -2.76 0.21
CA PRO A 213 -1.92 -2.46 -1.05
C PRO A 213 -0.48 -2.99 -1.09
N VAL A 214 -0.11 -3.72 -2.14
CA VAL A 214 1.25 -4.26 -2.30
C VAL A 214 1.88 -3.97 -3.64
N VAL A 215 3.21 -4.06 -3.64
CA VAL A 215 4.07 -4.04 -4.80
C VAL A 215 4.95 -5.28 -4.82
N VAL A 216 5.34 -5.71 -6.02
CA VAL A 216 6.45 -6.66 -6.22
C VAL A 216 7.70 -5.86 -6.54
N LEU A 217 8.71 -5.96 -5.70
CA LEU A 217 10.03 -5.38 -5.90
C LEU A 217 10.95 -6.41 -6.53
N CYS A 218 11.63 -6.05 -7.60
CA CYS A 218 12.71 -6.84 -8.18
C CYS A 218 14.02 -6.09 -7.99
N PHE A 219 14.99 -6.68 -7.30
CA PHE A 219 16.34 -6.14 -7.10
C PHE A 219 17.37 -7.01 -7.79
N ASP A 220 18.24 -6.40 -8.58
CA ASP A 220 19.44 -7.06 -9.15
C ASP A 220 20.73 -6.72 -8.37
N SER A 221 20.60 -5.94 -7.29
CA SER A 221 21.68 -5.45 -6.44
C SER A 221 22.73 -4.61 -7.16
N VAL A 222 22.44 -4.14 -8.38
CA VAL A 222 23.32 -3.23 -9.13
C VAL A 222 22.94 -1.79 -8.77
N ILE A 223 23.90 -0.99 -8.33
CA ILE A 223 23.68 0.43 -8.06
C ILE A 223 23.48 1.16 -9.40
N LYS A 224 22.37 1.88 -9.55
CA LYS A 224 22.05 2.66 -10.76
C LYS A 224 21.22 3.90 -10.44
N ASP A 225 21.14 4.82 -11.40
CA ASP A 225 20.23 5.98 -11.32
C ASP A 225 18.76 5.53 -11.19
N LEU A 226 17.97 6.24 -10.39
CA LEU A 226 16.54 5.97 -10.23
C LEU A 226 15.76 6.10 -11.55
N ASP A 227 16.26 6.87 -12.51
CA ASP A 227 15.70 6.95 -13.87
C ASP A 227 15.79 5.60 -14.62
N LYS A 228 16.62 4.65 -14.15
CA LYS A 228 16.70 3.29 -14.71
C LYS A 228 15.82 2.29 -13.97
N VAL A 229 15.21 2.67 -12.85
CA VAL A 229 14.30 1.81 -12.08
C VAL A 229 12.90 1.95 -12.66
N LYS A 230 12.40 0.89 -13.27
CA LYS A 230 11.09 0.92 -13.94
C LYS A 230 9.95 0.73 -12.94
N VAL A 231 8.85 1.46 -13.12
CA VAL A 231 7.62 1.33 -12.34
C VAL A 231 6.50 0.88 -13.26
N TYR A 232 5.81 -0.17 -12.84
CA TYR A 232 4.70 -0.79 -13.54
C TYR A 232 3.43 -0.73 -12.69
N LYS A 233 2.28 -0.62 -13.35
CA LYS A 233 0.98 -0.97 -12.78
C LYS A 233 0.47 -2.21 -13.48
N ASN A 234 0.34 -3.31 -12.73
CA ASN A 234 0.10 -4.64 -13.28
C ASN A 234 1.14 -4.94 -14.39
N ASP A 235 0.71 -5.18 -15.62
CA ASP A 235 1.60 -5.49 -16.77
C ASP A 235 2.02 -4.25 -17.58
N THR A 236 1.58 -3.06 -17.19
CA THR A 236 1.81 -1.82 -17.94
C THR A 236 2.92 -0.98 -17.32
N PHE A 237 3.95 -0.65 -18.11
CA PHE A 237 4.95 0.35 -17.71
C PHE A 237 4.29 1.72 -17.61
N VAL A 238 4.46 2.40 -16.46
CA VAL A 238 3.88 3.73 -16.24
C VAL A 238 4.91 4.83 -16.21
N ASN A 239 6.05 4.61 -15.53
CA ASN A 239 7.11 5.61 -15.42
C ASN A 239 8.39 4.98 -14.86
N THR A 240 9.43 5.80 -14.66
CA THR A 240 10.61 5.45 -13.87
C THR A 240 10.50 6.04 -12.47
N LEU A 241 11.18 5.42 -11.49
CA LEU A 241 11.18 5.92 -10.12
C LEU A 241 11.80 7.32 -10.03
N GLY A 242 12.88 7.57 -10.80
CA GLY A 242 13.54 8.87 -10.86
C GLY A 242 12.62 9.99 -11.36
N THR A 243 11.83 9.74 -12.41
CA THR A 243 10.83 10.71 -12.89
C THR A 243 9.74 10.95 -11.84
N ILE A 244 9.25 9.91 -11.17
CA ILE A 244 8.24 10.06 -10.10
C ILE A 244 8.79 10.90 -8.95
N GLU A 245 10.03 10.67 -8.52
CA GLU A 245 10.66 11.45 -7.45
C GLU A 245 10.89 12.92 -7.86
N LYS A 246 11.26 13.20 -9.12
CA LYS A 246 11.40 14.57 -9.64
C LYS A 246 10.07 15.33 -9.67
N LEU A 247 8.95 14.62 -9.85
CA LEU A 247 7.60 15.20 -9.80
C LEU A 247 7.07 15.37 -8.37
N ARG A 248 7.82 14.95 -7.34
CA ARG A 248 7.41 15.06 -5.94
C ARG A 248 7.41 16.50 -5.47
N LEU A 249 6.21 16.99 -5.18
CA LEU A 249 6.01 18.33 -4.67
C LEU A 249 6.44 18.41 -3.20
N ASN A 250 7.24 19.43 -2.88
CA ASN A 250 7.65 19.75 -1.51
C ASN A 250 7.21 21.17 -1.17
N PRO A 251 6.61 21.38 0.02
CA PRO A 251 6.21 22.71 0.45
C PRO A 251 7.45 23.57 0.70
N GLN A 252 7.36 24.83 0.30
CA GLN A 252 8.32 25.89 0.61
C GLN A 252 8.06 26.51 1.99
N ASN A 253 6.86 26.32 2.55
CA ASN A 253 6.44 26.89 3.83
C ASN A 253 6.44 28.43 3.85
N ASN A 254 6.13 29.04 2.70
CA ASN A 254 6.13 30.49 2.51
C ASN A 254 4.73 31.14 2.61
N VAL A 255 3.67 30.33 2.73
CA VAL A 255 2.30 30.80 2.86
C VAL A 255 1.76 30.46 4.25
N ASP A 256 1.17 31.45 4.95
CA ASP A 256 0.48 31.17 6.21
C ASP A 256 -0.84 30.44 5.93
N LEU A 257 -0.90 29.19 6.39
CA LEU A 257 -2.07 28.32 6.26
C LEU A 257 -2.09 27.30 7.40
N LYS A 258 -3.30 26.92 7.81
CA LYS A 258 -3.53 25.95 8.89
C LYS A 258 -4.54 24.90 8.45
N PHE A 259 -4.17 23.63 8.63
CA PHE A 259 -5.04 22.49 8.38
C PHE A 259 -5.99 22.24 9.57
N ASN A 260 -7.12 21.58 9.30
CA ASN A 260 -8.11 21.15 10.29
C ASN A 260 -8.72 22.32 11.10
N VAL A 261 -8.91 23.48 10.46
CA VAL A 261 -9.52 24.66 11.08
C VAL A 261 -11.00 24.72 10.72
N ILE A 262 -11.90 24.62 11.71
CA ILE A 262 -13.36 24.57 11.49
C ILE A 262 -13.90 25.82 10.74
N SER A 263 -13.29 26.98 11.01
CA SER A 263 -13.60 28.25 10.33
C SER A 263 -12.94 28.40 8.95
N GLY A 264 -12.09 27.45 8.54
CA GLY A 264 -11.45 27.43 7.24
C GLY A 264 -12.48 27.37 6.11
N TRP A 265 -12.22 28.08 5.01
CA TRP A 265 -13.15 28.19 3.88
C TRP A 265 -12.85 27.17 2.77
N LEU A 266 -11.57 26.76 2.65
CA LEU A 266 -11.11 25.81 1.64
C LEU A 266 -11.27 24.40 2.19
N ALA A 267 -12.05 23.58 1.49
CA ALA A 267 -12.22 22.18 1.82
C ALA A 267 -11.39 21.30 0.92
N VAL A 268 -10.81 20.24 1.50
CA VAL A 268 -10.06 19.24 0.76
C VAL A 268 -10.56 17.85 1.12
N ARG A 269 -11.01 17.11 0.11
CA ARG A 269 -11.14 15.66 0.19
C ARG A 269 -9.78 15.05 -0.10
N CYS A 270 -9.14 14.47 0.91
CA CYS A 270 -7.80 13.90 0.81
C CYS A 270 -7.77 12.43 0.43
N VAL A 271 -8.93 11.78 0.21
CA VAL A 271 -9.01 10.38 -0.23
C VAL A 271 -9.98 10.23 -1.39
N ASP A 272 -9.64 9.40 -2.36
CA ASP A 272 -10.60 8.98 -3.38
C ASP A 272 -11.77 8.25 -2.72
N SER A 273 -13.00 8.50 -3.17
CA SER A 273 -14.15 7.70 -2.77
C SER A 273 -14.15 6.33 -3.47
N THR A 274 -15.18 5.53 -3.26
CA THR A 274 -15.40 4.31 -4.06
C THR A 274 -16.01 4.63 -5.44
N ASN A 275 -16.59 5.82 -5.61
CA ASN A 275 -17.11 6.31 -6.88
C ASN A 275 -16.01 7.06 -7.65
N PRO A 276 -15.65 6.64 -8.88
CA PRO A 276 -14.68 7.38 -9.71
C PRO A 276 -15.11 8.81 -10.04
N ASP A 277 -16.39 9.18 -9.90
CA ASP A 277 -16.84 10.56 -10.14
C ASP A 277 -16.66 11.48 -8.93
N ASN A 278 -16.27 10.94 -7.77
CA ASN A 278 -16.10 11.69 -6.53
C ASN A 278 -14.74 11.38 -5.91
N MET A 279 -13.70 11.86 -6.59
CA MET A 279 -12.31 11.66 -6.22
C MET A 279 -11.79 12.76 -5.30
N LEU A 280 -10.53 12.62 -4.91
CA LEU A 280 -9.74 13.66 -4.26
C LEU A 280 -9.91 15.00 -4.97
N LYS A 281 -10.26 16.05 -4.22
CA LYS A 281 -10.44 17.40 -4.78
C LYS A 281 -10.31 18.50 -3.73
N TYR A 282 -9.99 19.70 -4.22
CA TYR A 282 -10.16 20.97 -3.52
C TYR A 282 -11.50 21.57 -3.91
N ASP A 283 -12.21 22.16 -2.94
CA ASP A 283 -13.51 22.77 -3.20
C ASP A 283 -13.87 23.79 -2.09
N PHE A 284 -14.97 24.51 -2.27
CA PHE A 284 -15.56 25.28 -1.18
C PHE A 284 -16.15 24.34 -0.12
N LYS A 285 -16.08 24.73 1.16
CA LYS A 285 -16.73 24.03 2.29
C LYS A 285 -18.17 23.59 1.99
N ASN A 286 -18.95 24.46 1.34
CA ASN A 286 -20.38 24.22 1.07
C ASN A 286 -20.63 23.22 -0.08
N ASN A 287 -19.63 22.91 -0.89
CA ASN A 287 -19.75 21.99 -2.03
C ASN A 287 -19.38 20.54 -1.67
N ILE A 288 -18.99 20.30 -0.41
CA ILE A 288 -18.69 18.97 0.10
C ILE A 288 -19.72 18.66 1.18
N ASP A 289 -20.56 17.66 0.89
CA ASP A 289 -21.51 17.10 1.84
C ASP A 289 -20.77 16.41 2.99
N TYR A 290 -20.65 17.13 4.11
CA TYR A 290 -20.01 16.67 5.34
C TYR A 290 -20.44 17.54 6.53
N ASP A 291 -20.72 16.91 7.68
CA ASP A 291 -20.95 17.61 8.94
C ASP A 291 -19.60 18.12 9.47
N TRP A 292 -19.21 19.33 9.04
CA TRP A 292 -17.94 19.94 9.40
C TRP A 292 -17.81 20.24 10.89
N ASP A 293 -18.92 20.56 11.57
CA ASP A 293 -18.92 20.98 12.97
C ASP A 293 -18.64 19.81 13.92
N LYS A 294 -19.08 18.60 13.55
CA LYS A 294 -18.82 17.37 14.35
C LYS A 294 -17.73 16.47 13.75
N GLY A 295 -17.41 16.65 12.48
CA GLY A 295 -16.57 15.75 11.70
C GLY A 295 -15.08 16.11 11.68
N ILE A 296 -14.72 17.38 11.81
CA ILE A 296 -13.30 17.77 11.83
C ILE A 296 -12.72 17.57 13.22
N LYS A 297 -11.67 16.74 13.27
CA LYS A 297 -10.78 16.59 14.43
C LYS A 297 -9.41 17.09 14.04
N VAL A 298 -8.58 17.42 15.03
CA VAL A 298 -7.15 17.74 14.82
C VAL A 298 -6.40 16.63 14.04
N SER A 299 -6.90 15.40 14.13
CA SER A 299 -6.35 14.22 13.45
C SER A 299 -7.08 13.83 12.15
N SER A 300 -8.01 14.66 11.66
CA SER A 300 -8.72 14.38 10.40
C SER A 300 -7.75 14.36 9.23
N ARG A 301 -7.83 13.29 8.42
CA ARG A 301 -6.95 13.02 7.25
C ARG A 301 -7.71 12.61 5.99
N LEU A 302 -9.04 12.50 6.06
CA LEU A 302 -9.89 12.12 4.93
C LEU A 302 -10.54 13.34 4.29
N LEU A 303 -10.99 14.25 5.15
CA LEU A 303 -11.60 15.53 4.83
C LEU A 303 -11.01 16.56 5.79
N THR A 304 -10.66 17.73 5.29
CA THR A 304 -10.08 18.81 6.10
C THR A 304 -10.58 20.16 5.60
N LEU A 305 -10.66 21.13 6.52
CA LEU A 305 -10.80 22.54 6.21
C LEU A 305 -9.49 23.26 6.48
N ILE A 306 -9.15 24.13 5.56
CA ILE A 306 -7.91 24.88 5.56
C ILE A 306 -8.26 26.36 5.69
N ASP A 307 -7.62 26.98 6.67
CA ASP A 307 -7.60 28.43 6.80
C ASP A 307 -6.37 28.98 6.08
N ILE A 308 -6.61 29.92 5.17
CA ILE A 308 -5.61 30.55 4.30
C ILE A 308 -6.18 31.88 3.80
N ASP A 309 -5.35 32.92 3.79
CA ASP A 309 -5.77 34.24 3.35
C ASP A 309 -5.77 34.35 1.81
N ILE A 310 -6.97 34.33 1.24
CA ILE A 310 -7.23 34.52 -0.20
C ILE A 310 -8.46 35.43 -0.33
N PRO A 311 -8.36 36.55 -1.09
CA PRO A 311 -9.49 37.43 -1.37
C PRO A 311 -10.68 36.66 -1.95
N ALA A 312 -11.90 36.96 -1.47
CA ALA A 312 -13.11 36.19 -1.83
C ALA A 312 -13.33 36.06 -3.34
N ASN A 313 -13.03 37.10 -4.10
CA ASN A 313 -13.15 37.13 -5.56
C ASN A 313 -12.11 36.26 -6.30
N LYS A 314 -11.02 35.85 -5.65
CA LYS A 314 -9.99 34.95 -6.21
C LYS A 314 -10.12 33.50 -5.78
N ARG A 315 -11.01 33.17 -4.84
CA ARG A 315 -11.11 31.83 -4.25
C ARG A 315 -11.47 30.74 -5.27
N ALA A 316 -12.35 31.04 -6.23
CA ALA A 316 -12.72 30.10 -7.27
C ALA A 316 -11.53 29.79 -8.21
N GLU A 317 -10.81 30.82 -8.65
CA GLU A 317 -9.59 30.69 -9.45
C GLU A 317 -8.52 29.88 -8.70
N PHE A 318 -8.35 30.15 -7.40
CA PHE A 318 -7.44 29.42 -6.53
C PHE A 318 -7.77 27.93 -6.41
N ILE A 319 -9.06 27.59 -6.20
CA ILE A 319 -9.52 26.20 -6.17
C ILE A 319 -9.22 25.50 -7.50
N ASN A 320 -9.48 26.17 -8.63
CA ASN A 320 -9.20 25.62 -9.95
C ASN A 320 -7.70 25.35 -10.13
N ALA A 321 -6.84 26.30 -9.77
CA ALA A 321 -5.39 26.12 -9.83
C ALA A 321 -4.91 24.94 -8.97
N CYS A 322 -5.44 24.77 -7.76
CA CYS A 322 -5.14 23.60 -6.91
C CYS A 322 -5.53 22.28 -7.59
N ASN A 323 -6.74 22.21 -8.15
CA ASN A 323 -7.24 21.00 -8.81
C ASN A 323 -6.50 20.71 -10.12
N GLU A 324 -6.09 21.72 -10.88
CA GLU A 324 -5.24 21.57 -12.07
C GLU A 324 -3.88 20.97 -11.71
N ILE A 325 -3.21 21.50 -10.68
CA ILE A 325 -1.93 20.97 -10.21
C ILE A 325 -2.09 19.52 -9.72
N LEU A 326 -3.16 19.23 -8.96
CA LEU A 326 -3.48 17.88 -8.52
C LEU A 326 -3.70 16.93 -9.70
N SER A 327 -4.48 17.35 -10.71
CA SER A 327 -4.75 16.53 -11.90
C SER A 327 -3.46 16.25 -12.68
N ASP A 328 -2.62 17.27 -12.88
CA ASP A 328 -1.35 17.16 -13.59
C ASP A 328 -0.39 16.17 -12.93
N ILE A 329 -0.23 16.22 -11.60
CA ILE A 329 0.64 15.26 -10.91
C ILE A 329 0.06 13.84 -10.94
N ARG A 330 -1.26 13.69 -10.89
CA ARG A 330 -1.93 12.38 -10.95
C ARG A 330 -1.72 11.75 -12.33
N GLU A 331 -1.92 12.52 -13.38
CA GLU A 331 -1.72 12.06 -14.76
C GLU A 331 -0.26 11.68 -15.01
N LYS A 332 0.68 12.59 -14.74
CA LYS A 332 2.11 12.37 -15.01
C LYS A 332 2.75 11.24 -14.21
N THR A 333 2.24 10.96 -13.02
CA THR A 333 2.75 9.88 -12.17
C THR A 333 1.89 8.64 -12.20
N ALA A 334 0.80 8.62 -12.99
CA ALA A 334 -0.26 7.62 -12.90
C ALA A 334 -0.65 7.35 -11.43
N ASP A 335 -0.92 8.40 -10.66
CA ASP A 335 -1.23 8.37 -9.22
C ASP A 335 -0.17 7.78 -8.27
N VAL A 336 0.98 7.31 -8.77
CA VAL A 336 1.97 6.59 -7.96
C VAL A 336 2.53 7.45 -6.82
N ILE A 337 2.57 8.76 -7.02
CA ILE A 337 3.03 9.73 -6.01
C ILE A 337 2.09 9.80 -4.79
N LEU A 338 0.81 9.48 -4.99
CA LEU A 338 -0.19 9.47 -3.93
C LEU A 338 -0.13 8.15 -3.16
N SER A 339 -0.30 8.25 -1.84
CA SER A 339 -0.31 7.08 -0.97
C SER A 339 -1.49 6.16 -1.35
N PRO A 340 -1.30 4.84 -1.40
CA PRO A 340 -2.42 3.94 -1.61
C PRO A 340 -3.39 3.99 -0.42
N PHE A 341 -4.67 3.90 -0.71
CA PHE A 341 -5.75 3.86 0.26
C PHE A 341 -6.55 2.57 0.08
N LYS A 342 -7.13 2.09 1.19
CA LYS A 342 -7.76 0.77 1.29
C LYS A 342 -8.79 0.52 0.18
N GLY A 343 -8.64 -0.63 -0.47
CA GLY A 343 -9.54 -1.12 -1.52
C GLY A 343 -9.47 -0.33 -2.82
N ASN A 344 -10.25 -0.79 -3.80
CA ASN A 344 -10.32 -0.20 -5.12
C ASN A 344 -11.63 0.60 -5.28
N MET A 345 -11.66 1.48 -6.27
CA MET A 345 -12.89 2.10 -6.75
C MET A 345 -13.75 1.06 -7.48
N LYS A 346 -14.99 1.40 -7.78
CA LYS A 346 -15.93 0.51 -8.52
C LYS A 346 -15.41 0.07 -9.89
N ASN A 347 -14.50 0.84 -10.50
CA ASN A 347 -13.86 0.51 -11.77
C ASN A 347 -12.57 -0.33 -11.61
N GLY A 348 -12.25 -0.81 -10.41
CA GLY A 348 -11.09 -1.67 -10.14
C GLY A 348 -9.78 -0.93 -9.87
N VAL A 349 -9.72 0.39 -10.06
CA VAL A 349 -8.49 1.18 -9.82
C VAL A 349 -8.26 1.41 -8.33
N ARG A 350 -7.00 1.31 -7.89
CA ARG A 350 -6.61 1.54 -6.48
C ARG A 350 -6.97 2.96 -6.03
N ARG A 351 -7.66 3.08 -4.89
CA ARG A 351 -7.95 4.37 -4.27
C ARG A 351 -6.68 5.03 -3.74
N ARG A 352 -6.61 6.36 -3.81
CA ARG A 352 -5.43 7.12 -3.37
C ARG A 352 -5.74 8.05 -2.22
N ARG A 353 -4.70 8.45 -1.50
CA ARG A 353 -4.71 9.44 -0.43
C ARG A 353 -3.64 10.51 -0.67
N LEU A 354 -4.05 11.76 -0.60
CA LEU A 354 -3.17 12.93 -0.55
C LEU A 354 -2.76 13.17 0.89
N ASP A 355 -1.45 13.16 1.13
CA ASP A 355 -0.89 13.54 2.42
C ASP A 355 -0.81 15.07 2.54
N PHE A 356 -0.68 15.57 3.78
CA PHE A 356 -0.69 17.01 4.04
C PHE A 356 0.55 17.74 3.51
N LYS A 357 1.70 17.06 3.37
CA LYS A 357 2.91 17.67 2.81
C LYS A 357 2.69 17.97 1.33
N THR A 358 2.21 17.00 0.57
CA THR A 358 1.86 17.18 -0.85
C THR A 358 0.69 18.16 -1.00
N CYS A 359 -0.33 18.07 -0.14
CA CYS A 359 -1.46 19.01 -0.15
C CYS A 359 -1.02 20.46 0.03
N ARG A 360 -0.13 20.71 1.01
CA ARG A 360 0.44 22.03 1.27
C ARG A 360 1.23 22.54 0.07
N ALA A 361 2.06 21.70 -0.54
CA ALA A 361 2.85 22.08 -1.70
C ALA A 361 1.96 22.50 -2.89
N ILE A 362 0.85 21.80 -3.14
CA ILE A 362 -0.14 22.17 -4.17
C ILE A 362 -0.73 23.56 -3.87
N ILE A 363 -1.14 23.80 -2.62
CA ILE A 363 -1.74 25.07 -2.18
C ILE A 363 -0.74 26.23 -2.34
N GLU A 364 0.52 26.04 -1.98
CA GLU A 364 1.57 27.06 -2.12
C GLU A 364 1.85 27.37 -3.61
N ILE A 365 1.92 26.37 -4.48
CA ILE A 365 2.08 26.59 -5.93
C ILE A 365 0.87 27.33 -6.51
N ALA A 366 -0.35 26.99 -6.08
CA ALA A 366 -1.56 27.69 -6.51
C ALA A 366 -1.57 29.15 -6.02
N TYR A 367 -1.08 29.40 -4.80
CA TYR A 367 -0.96 30.73 -4.22
C TYR A 367 -0.07 31.63 -5.07
N GLU A 368 1.13 31.14 -5.41
CA GLU A 368 2.07 31.86 -6.29
C GLU A 368 1.46 32.18 -7.66
N LYS A 369 0.69 31.25 -8.24
CA LYS A 369 0.05 31.42 -9.54
C LYS A 369 -1.06 32.47 -9.55
N VAL A 370 -1.88 32.54 -8.50
CA VAL A 370 -3.14 33.33 -8.48
C VAL A 370 -2.97 34.66 -7.74
N ILE A 371 -2.17 34.68 -6.68
CA ILE A 371 -1.95 35.86 -5.85
C ILE A 371 -0.73 36.63 -6.38
N ASN A 372 0.44 35.99 -6.41
CA ASN A 372 1.70 36.70 -6.66
C ASN A 372 1.93 37.10 -8.12
N LYS A 373 1.44 36.32 -9.11
CA LYS A 373 1.44 36.77 -10.53
C LYS A 373 0.45 37.90 -10.79
N GLY A 374 -0.67 37.94 -10.05
CA GLY A 374 -1.65 39.03 -10.15
C GLY A 374 -1.08 40.39 -9.73
N GLU A 375 -0.12 40.40 -8.80
CA GLU A 375 0.56 41.62 -8.34
C GLU A 375 1.67 42.07 -9.30
N LYS A 376 2.40 41.14 -9.93
CA LYS A 376 3.44 41.45 -10.93
C LYS A 376 2.87 41.99 -12.24
N ASN A 377 1.64 41.63 -12.63
CA ASN A 377 0.99 42.26 -13.79
C ASN A 377 0.51 43.70 -13.52
N GLY A 378 0.57 44.19 -12.26
CA GLY A 378 0.42 45.60 -11.91
C GLY A 378 1.73 46.41 -11.93
N LYS A 379 2.88 45.74 -12.08
CA LYS A 379 4.21 46.38 -12.20
C LYS A 379 5.13 45.52 -13.09
N GLY A 380 5.24 45.93 -14.35
CA GLY A 380 6.42 45.71 -15.22
C GLY A 380 7.03 44.30 -15.24
N THR A 381 6.75 43.59 -16.32
CA THR A 381 7.33 42.32 -16.80
C THR A 381 8.74 41.98 -16.32
N THR A 382 8.94 40.79 -15.75
CA THR A 382 10.21 40.06 -15.87
C THR A 382 9.93 38.56 -15.99
N GLN A 383 10.43 37.98 -17.08
CA GLN A 383 10.38 36.55 -17.40
C GLN A 383 10.95 35.69 -16.28
N LEU A 384 10.30 34.55 -15.99
CA LEU A 384 10.86 33.48 -15.19
C LEU A 384 10.98 32.23 -16.06
N SER A 385 12.23 31.85 -16.33
CA SER A 385 12.66 30.58 -16.90
C SER A 385 12.44 29.45 -15.90
N LEU A 386 11.73 28.40 -16.31
CA LEU A 386 11.64 27.13 -15.59
C LEU A 386 12.90 26.29 -15.87
N PHE A 387 13.55 25.84 -14.80
CA PHE A 387 14.52 24.74 -14.80
C PHE A 387 13.88 23.53 -14.11
#